data_AF-A0A962K5W5-F1
#
_entry.id   AF-A0A962K5W5-F1
#
_cell.length_a   1.000
_cell.length_b   1.000
_cell.length_c   1.000
_cell.angle_alpha   90.00
_cell.angle_beta   90.00
_cell.angle_gamma   90.00
#
_symmetry.space_group_name_H-M   'P 1'
#
loop_
_entity.id
_entity.type
_entity.pdbx_description
1 polymer ?
#
loop_
_entity_poly.entity_id
_entity_poly.type
_entity_poly.pdbx_seq_one_letter_code
_entity_poly.pdbx_strand_id
1 'polypeptide(L)' 'MTDYLIRRALLCQVVLLAVSCTPTVRVAAPEEPITINLNVRIEHEIRVRVERELDDIFNDDSGLF' A
#
# COMPACT_ATOMS: atom_id res chain seq x y z
N MET A 1 -28.21 -35.23 39.83
CA MET A 1 -26.84 -34.71 40.12
C MET A 1 -26.06 -34.43 38.84
N THR A 2 -26.15 -35.30 37.84
CA THR A 2 -25.59 -35.16 36.49
C THR A 2 -26.14 -33.97 35.70
N ASP A 3 -27.45 -33.67 35.80
CA ASP A 3 -28.08 -32.58 35.02
C ASP A 3 -27.60 -31.18 35.40
N TYR A 4 -27.20 -30.99 36.67
CA TYR A 4 -26.67 -29.72 37.17
C TYR A 4 -25.24 -29.48 36.68
N LEU A 5 -24.44 -30.55 36.59
CA LEU A 5 -23.10 -30.55 36.03
C LEU A 5 -23.12 -30.23 34.52
N ILE A 6 -24.07 -30.82 33.78
CA ILE A 6 -24.26 -30.55 32.35
C ILE A 6 -24.71 -29.11 32.10
N ARG A 7 -25.67 -28.58 32.88
CA ARG A 7 -26.10 -27.18 32.76
C ARG A 7 -24.98 -26.18 33.06
N ARG A 8 -24.11 -26.46 34.04
CA ARG A 8 -22.95 -25.62 34.35
C ARG A 8 -21.88 -25.67 33.25
N ALA A 9 -21.61 -26.85 32.69
CA ALA A 9 -20.68 -26.99 31.57
C ALA A 9 -21.17 -26.23 30.33
N LEU A 10 -22.46 -26.30 30.04
CA LEU A 10 -23.09 -25.63 28.89
C LEU A 10 -23.09 -24.11 29.05
N LEU A 11 -23.32 -23.60 30.26
CA LEU A 11 -23.18 -22.17 30.58
C LEU A 11 -21.73 -21.68 30.39
N CYS A 12 -20.75 -22.47 30.84
CA CYS A 12 -19.33 -22.11 30.74
C CYS A 12 -18.84 -22.06 29.28
N GLN A 13 -19.37 -22.94 28.43
CA GLN A 13 -19.02 -23.01 27.02
C GLN A 13 -19.52 -21.78 26.25
N VAL A 14 -20.70 -21.25 26.59
CA VAL A 14 -21.24 -20.01 25.99
C VAL A 14 -20.39 -18.78 26.37
N VAL A 15 -19.92 -18.70 27.62
CA VAL A 15 -19.07 -17.60 28.09
C VAL A 15 -17.72 -17.57 27.36
N LEU A 16 -17.11 -18.75 27.15
CA LEU A 16 -15.82 -18.84 26.45
C LEU A 16 -15.91 -18.43 24.97
N LEU A 17 -17.02 -18.76 24.30
CA LEU A 17 -17.24 -18.35 22.91
C LEU A 17 -17.42 -16.82 22.79
N ALA A 18 -18.06 -16.17 23.76
CA ALA A 18 -18.26 -14.73 23.75
C ALA A 18 -16.95 -13.90 23.81
N VAL A 19 -15.90 -14.44 24.45
CA VAL A 19 -14.59 -13.76 24.57
C VAL A 19 -13.79 -13.80 23.25
N SER A 20 -14.06 -14.78 22.39
CA SER A 20 -13.35 -14.92 21.11
C SER A 20 -13.78 -13.97 19.99
N CYS A 21 -14.89 -13.22 20.16
CA CYS A 21 -15.50 -12.43 19.08
C CYS A 21 -14.85 -11.06 18.79
N THR A 22 -13.70 -10.72 19.41
CA THR A 22 -13.07 -9.40 19.19
C THR A 22 -11.55 -9.47 18.98
N PRO A 23 -11.05 -10.09 17.89
CA PRO A 23 -9.66 -9.93 17.52
C PRO A 23 -9.41 -8.47 17.11
N THR A 24 -8.81 -7.69 18.02
CA THR A 24 -8.45 -6.29 17.72
C THR A 24 -7.18 -6.28 16.86
N VAL A 25 -7.35 -6.08 15.55
CA VAL A 25 -6.23 -5.87 14.63
C VAL A 25 -5.80 -4.42 14.74
N ARG A 26 -4.62 -4.19 15.30
CA ARG A 26 -4.01 -2.85 15.36
C ARG A 26 -3.02 -2.72 14.21
N VAL A 27 -3.32 -1.81 13.28
CA VAL A 27 -2.34 -1.38 12.28
C VAL A 27 -1.48 -0.31 12.95
N ALA A 28 -0.30 -0.70 13.42
CA ALA A 28 0.72 0.27 13.82
C ALA A 28 1.43 0.74 12.55
N ALA A 29 1.27 2.02 12.22
CA ALA A 29 2.18 2.65 11.26
C ALA A 29 3.57 2.71 11.94
N PRO A 30 4.66 2.35 11.24
CA PRO A 30 6.00 2.49 11.78
C PRO A 30 6.26 3.94 12.22
N GLU A 31 6.79 4.13 13.45
CA GLU A 31 7.17 5.46 13.97
C GLU A 31 8.35 6.06 13.19
N GLU A 32 9.14 5.21 12.53
CA GLU A 32 10.33 5.60 11.79
C GLU A 32 10.06 5.61 10.27
N PRO A 33 10.56 6.64 9.55
CA PRO A 33 10.37 6.74 8.12
C PRO A 33 11.10 5.62 7.37
N ILE A 34 10.41 5.00 6.40
CA ILE A 34 10.97 3.98 5.53
C ILE A 34 11.99 4.64 4.60
N THR A 35 13.28 4.32 4.78
CA THR A 35 14.34 4.81 3.91
C THR A 35 14.48 3.88 2.69
N ILE A 36 13.90 4.28 1.56
CA ILE A 36 14.02 3.53 0.31
C ILE A 36 15.26 4.02 -0.44
N ASN A 37 16.37 3.27 -0.30
CA ASN A 37 17.60 3.53 -1.05
C ASN A 37 17.48 2.93 -2.45
N LEU A 38 17.02 3.72 -3.41
CA LEU A 38 16.90 3.32 -4.80
C LEU A 38 18.18 3.71 -5.57
N ASN A 39 18.95 2.71 -6.00
CA ASN A 39 20.05 2.93 -6.95
C ASN A 39 19.51 2.81 -8.38
N VAL A 40 18.86 3.86 -8.88
CA VAL A 40 18.37 3.91 -10.27
C VAL A 40 19.49 4.44 -11.16
N ARG A 41 20.02 3.60 -12.05
CA ARG A 41 20.86 4.05 -13.17
C ARG A 41 19.93 4.52 -14.28
N ILE A 42 19.74 5.83 -14.38
CA ILE A 42 18.96 6.43 -15.48
C ILE A 42 19.90 6.53 -16.68
N GLU A 43 19.86 5.53 -17.55
CA GLU A 43 20.52 5.58 -18.86
C GLU A 43 19.66 6.42 -19.81
N HIS A 44 19.63 7.73 -19.58
CA HIS A 44 19.13 8.67 -20.58
C HIS A 44 20.30 8.92 -21.54
N GLU A 45 20.37 8.15 -22.63
CA GLU A 45 21.01 8.65 -23.84
C GLU A 45 20.20 9.90 -24.19
N ILE A 46 20.70 11.10 -23.90
CA ILE A 46 20.17 12.33 -24.49
C ILE A 46 20.40 12.12 -25.97
N ARG A 47 19.44 11.49 -26.63
CA ARG A 47 19.31 11.57 -28.05
C ARG A 47 19.04 13.04 -28.27
N VAL A 48 20.11 13.74 -28.62
CA VAL A 48 20.11 14.95 -29.44
C VAL A 48 19.47 14.61 -30.79
N ARG A 49 18.24 14.09 -30.74
CA ARG A 49 17.27 13.85 -31.81
C ARG A 49 16.02 14.68 -31.57
N VAL A 50 15.83 15.21 -30.35
CA VAL A 50 14.77 16.17 -30.06
C VAL A 50 15.15 17.59 -30.51
N GLU A 51 16.43 17.91 -30.75
CA GLU A 51 16.78 19.21 -31.34
C GLU A 51 16.43 19.30 -32.84
N ARG A 52 16.57 18.20 -33.59
CA ARG A 52 16.37 18.23 -35.06
C ARG A 52 14.90 18.20 -35.46
N GLU A 53 14.07 17.42 -34.75
CA GLU A 53 12.61 17.42 -35.01
C GLU A 53 11.92 18.68 -34.47
N LEU A 54 12.49 19.33 -33.43
CA LEU A 54 12.00 20.63 -32.98
C LEU A 54 12.45 21.76 -33.91
N ASP A 55 13.68 21.72 -34.44
CA ASP A 55 14.14 22.70 -35.45
C ASP A 55 13.28 22.68 -36.72
N ASP A 56 12.85 21.51 -37.20
CA ASP A 56 11.98 21.41 -38.38
C ASP A 56 10.57 21.99 -38.11
N ILE A 57 10.05 21.90 -36.87
CA ILE A 57 8.77 22.49 -36.48
C ILE A 57 8.90 24.01 -36.24
N PHE A 58 10.01 24.48 -35.67
CA PHE A 58 10.24 25.91 -35.41
C PHE A 58 10.67 26.71 -36.65
N ASN A 59 11.19 26.06 -37.70
CA ASN A 59 11.54 26.73 -38.96
C ASN A 59 10.35 26.95 -39.90
N ASP A 60 9.32 26.11 -39.87
CA ASP A 60 8.15 26.25 -40.74
C ASP A 60 7.02 27.13 -40.16
N ASP A 61 7.03 27.42 -38.84
CA ASP A 61 5.99 28.21 -38.16
C ASP A 61 6.47 29.61 -37.70
N SER A 62 7.41 30.25 -38.42
CA SER A 62 7.78 31.67 -38.18
C SER A 62 6.70 32.68 -38.65
N GLY A 63 5.42 32.33 -38.50
CA GLY A 63 4.26 33.15 -38.85
C GLY A 63 3.13 33.14 -37.81
N LEU A 64 3.31 32.44 -36.68
CA LEU A 64 2.31 32.39 -35.60
C LEU A 64 3.01 32.48 -34.24
N PHE A 65 3.67 33.62 -33.99
CA PHE A 65 3.63 34.47 -32.79
C PHE A 65 4.69 35.57 -32.91
#